data_AF-A0AAE9Z8V0-F1
#
_entry.id   AF-A0AAE9Z8V0-F1
#
_cell.length_a   1.000
_cell.length_b   1.000
_cell.length_c   1.000
_cell.angle_alpha   90.00
_cell.angle_beta   90.00
_cell.angle_gamma   90.00
#
_symmetry.space_group_name_H-M   'P 1'
#
loop_
_entity.id
_entity.type
_entity.pdbx_description
1 polymer ?
#
loop_
_entity_poly.entity_id
_entity_poly.type
_entity_poly.pdbx_seq_one_letter_code
_entity_poly.pdbx_strand_id
1 'polypeptide(L)'
;MSQGYDIAAMVDELAGVNVTTRLLYNQTYNDFDQFDQIWVYDLSTAADNNSHQMANYQGIADWYNGRNAQNLIADGRILSSSPSYTSSGGRSAEDLWIQNYAQQLDGVGGGLVLGTDHSDYNRGINVINSLIGIAGFNGNYYSSPYQAVVDPESPFYIDSLDSCDLSAGEQCINDNSSTGFAPSGLQANGQFLTPVAYHGSVDQAYNAVAVSSTLGSVTFGTEVPEPGGLALLGLGLAGIGFRSRKAQKKA
;
A
#
# COMPACT_ATOMS: atom_id res chain seq x y z
N MET A 1 -16.14 -11.80 -0.42
CA MET A 1 -16.42 -11.81 1.04
C MET A 1 -15.64 -12.91 1.75
N SER A 2 -15.35 -14.08 1.13
CA SER A 2 -14.51 -15.12 1.75
C SER A 2 -13.04 -14.70 1.91
N GLN A 3 -12.51 -13.91 0.98
CA GLN A 3 -11.08 -13.61 0.92
C GLN A 3 -10.55 -12.84 2.14
N GLY A 4 -11.31 -11.87 2.64
CA GLY A 4 -10.95 -11.16 3.87
C GLY A 4 -10.96 -12.08 5.10
N TYR A 5 -11.82 -13.10 5.14
CA TYR A 5 -11.79 -14.11 6.19
C TYR A 5 -10.59 -15.06 6.03
N ASP A 6 -10.21 -15.41 4.80
CA ASP A 6 -9.02 -16.23 4.57
C ASP A 6 -7.76 -15.53 5.09
N ILE A 7 -7.60 -14.23 4.78
CA ILE A 7 -6.45 -13.43 5.24
C ILE A 7 -6.48 -13.30 6.77
N ALA A 8 -7.66 -13.07 7.37
CA ALA A 8 -7.79 -13.03 8.83
C ALA A 8 -7.43 -14.38 9.49
N ALA A 9 -7.77 -15.51 8.85
CA ALA A 9 -7.43 -16.83 9.35
C ALA A 9 -5.91 -17.08 9.37
N MET A 10 -5.17 -16.58 8.37
CA MET A 10 -3.70 -16.66 8.38
C MET A 10 -3.09 -15.99 9.61
N VAL A 11 -3.66 -14.87 10.05
CA VAL A 11 -3.22 -14.15 11.25
C VAL A 11 -3.66 -14.88 12.53
N ASP A 12 -4.85 -15.48 12.54
CA ASP A 12 -5.39 -16.23 13.69
C ASP A 12 -4.60 -17.52 14.00
N GLU A 13 -3.83 -18.02 13.04
CA GLU A 13 -2.90 -19.14 13.24
C GLU A 13 -1.64 -18.77 14.05
N LEU A 14 -1.36 -17.48 14.25
CA LEU A 14 -0.23 -17.04 15.06
C LEU A 14 -0.46 -17.29 16.56
N ALA A 15 0.48 -17.98 17.18
CA ALA A 15 0.46 -18.21 18.61
C ALA A 15 0.48 -16.88 19.40
N GLY A 16 -0.49 -16.71 20.30
CA GLY A 16 -0.60 -15.53 21.16
C GLY A 16 -1.34 -14.34 20.53
N VAL A 17 -1.80 -14.47 19.28
CA VAL A 17 -2.67 -13.48 18.63
C VAL A 17 -4.14 -13.87 18.85
N ASN A 18 -5.00 -12.85 18.96
CA ASN A 18 -6.44 -13.04 19.05
C ASN A 18 -7.12 -12.18 17.98
N VAL A 19 -7.75 -12.81 17.00
CA VAL A 19 -8.36 -12.11 15.86
C VAL A 19 -9.86 -11.92 16.07
N THR A 20 -10.32 -10.68 15.92
CA THR A 20 -11.75 -10.35 15.86
C THR A 20 -12.10 -9.80 14.49
N THR A 21 -12.87 -10.56 13.71
CA THR A 21 -13.28 -10.14 12.36
C THR A 21 -14.62 -9.43 12.37
N ARG A 22 -14.72 -8.31 11.65
CA ARG A 22 -15.91 -7.45 11.60
C ARG A 22 -16.20 -6.99 10.18
N LEU A 23 -17.49 -6.89 9.87
CA LEU A 23 -17.96 -6.23 8.64
C LEU A 23 -18.31 -4.78 8.97
N LEU A 24 -17.53 -3.85 8.43
CA LEU A 24 -17.65 -2.41 8.73
C LEU A 24 -18.96 -1.78 8.23
N TYR A 25 -19.66 -2.46 7.31
CA TYR A 25 -20.95 -2.00 6.79
C TYR A 25 -22.17 -2.44 7.60
N ASN A 26 -21.99 -3.38 8.55
CA ASN A 26 -23.10 -4.02 9.24
C ASN A 26 -23.55 -3.25 10.49
N GLN A 27 -22.61 -2.67 11.23
CA GLN A 27 -22.88 -1.91 12.46
C GLN A 27 -21.73 -0.95 12.75
N THR A 28 -21.98 0.05 13.60
CA THR A 28 -20.94 0.95 14.10
C THR A 28 -20.28 0.36 15.34
N TYR A 29 -18.95 0.35 15.36
CA TYR A 29 -18.13 -0.10 16.46
C TYR A 29 -17.49 1.10 17.17
N ASN A 30 -17.18 0.96 18.45
CA ASN A 30 -16.67 2.05 19.29
C ASN A 30 -15.61 1.60 20.31
N ASP A 31 -15.06 0.40 20.13
CA ASP A 31 -14.12 -0.30 21.00
C ASP A 31 -12.76 -0.50 20.32
N PHE A 32 -12.40 0.38 19.38
CA PHE A 32 -11.14 0.30 18.62
C PHE A 32 -9.90 0.32 19.54
N ASP A 33 -9.99 0.97 20.71
CA ASP A 33 -8.93 1.03 21.71
C ASP A 33 -8.62 -0.32 22.38
N GLN A 34 -9.41 -1.36 22.13
CA GLN A 34 -9.12 -2.73 22.61
C GLN A 34 -8.12 -3.48 21.73
N PHE A 35 -7.75 -2.93 20.57
CA PHE A 35 -6.89 -3.59 19.60
C PHE A 35 -5.51 -2.92 19.52
N ASP A 36 -4.46 -3.74 19.57
CA ASP A 36 -3.09 -3.30 19.29
C ASP A 36 -2.90 -3.02 17.79
N GLN A 37 -3.57 -3.82 16.96
CA GLN A 37 -3.52 -3.73 15.51
C GLN A 37 -4.93 -3.71 14.92
N ILE A 38 -5.14 -2.89 13.89
CA ILE A 38 -6.37 -2.89 13.09
C ILE A 38 -6.00 -3.17 11.65
N TRP A 39 -6.71 -4.11 11.03
CA TRP A 39 -6.52 -4.49 9.64
C TRP A 39 -7.82 -4.23 8.89
N VAL A 40 -7.74 -3.42 7.84
CA VAL A 40 -8.88 -3.07 7.00
C VAL A 40 -8.60 -3.53 5.59
N TYR A 41 -9.48 -4.40 5.08
CA TYR A 41 -9.45 -4.82 3.69
C TYR A 41 -10.67 -4.29 2.97
N ASP A 42 -10.46 -3.50 1.93
CA ASP A 42 -11.52 -3.10 1.01
C ASP A 42 -11.43 -3.96 -0.25
N LEU A 43 -12.29 -4.98 -0.26
CA LEU A 43 -12.36 -6.04 -1.28
C LEU A 43 -13.77 -6.11 -1.89
N SER A 44 -14.50 -4.99 -1.81
CA SER A 44 -15.85 -4.83 -2.31
C SER A 44 -15.85 -3.86 -3.48
N THR A 45 -16.62 -4.15 -4.52
CA THR A 45 -16.91 -3.19 -5.61
C THR A 45 -18.19 -2.39 -5.36
N ALA A 46 -18.87 -2.64 -4.23
CA ALA A 46 -20.09 -1.94 -3.84
C ALA A 46 -19.79 -0.50 -3.37
N ALA A 47 -20.86 0.27 -3.11
CA ALA A 47 -20.69 1.62 -2.58
C ALA A 47 -20.28 1.57 -1.09
N ASP A 48 -19.08 2.06 -0.78
CA ASP A 48 -18.51 2.06 0.58
C ASP A 48 -18.84 3.32 1.38
N ASN A 49 -20.12 3.67 1.46
CA ASN A 49 -20.54 4.98 1.97
C ASN A 49 -21.77 4.95 2.88
N ASN A 50 -22.15 3.79 3.41
CA ASN A 50 -23.23 3.75 4.37
C ASN A 50 -22.82 4.37 5.72
N SER A 51 -23.79 4.74 6.56
CA SER A 51 -23.51 5.43 7.82
C SER A 51 -22.66 4.63 8.80
N HIS A 52 -22.77 3.30 8.81
CA HIS A 52 -21.92 2.45 9.63
C HIS A 52 -20.48 2.43 9.12
N GLN A 53 -20.27 2.29 7.81
CA GLN A 53 -18.93 2.34 7.19
C GLN A 53 -18.25 3.67 7.50
N MET A 54 -18.92 4.79 7.24
CA MET A 54 -18.34 6.12 7.47
C MET A 54 -18.00 6.35 8.94
N ALA A 55 -18.85 5.92 9.87
CA ALA A 55 -18.57 6.00 11.30
C ALA A 55 -17.38 5.13 11.72
N ASN A 56 -17.27 3.92 11.16
CA ASN A 56 -16.16 3.02 11.44
C ASN A 56 -14.85 3.52 10.84
N TYR A 57 -14.87 4.07 9.61
CA TYR A 57 -13.69 4.70 9.00
C TYR A 57 -13.19 5.87 9.84
N GLN A 58 -14.09 6.70 10.36
CA GLN A 58 -13.74 7.76 11.30
C GLN A 58 -13.14 7.20 12.59
N GLY A 59 -13.77 6.21 13.21
CA GLY A 59 -13.29 5.63 14.47
C GLY A 59 -11.91 4.96 14.34
N ILE A 60 -11.65 4.28 13.22
CA ILE A 60 -10.33 3.68 12.92
C ILE A 60 -9.29 4.78 12.71
N ALA A 61 -9.64 5.86 11.99
CA ALA A 61 -8.73 6.99 11.79
C ALA A 61 -8.45 7.73 13.10
N ASP A 62 -9.46 7.96 13.95
CA ASP A 62 -9.31 8.59 15.26
C ASP A 62 -8.41 7.74 16.17
N TRP A 63 -8.63 6.42 16.20
CA TRP A 63 -7.76 5.48 16.89
C TRP A 63 -6.31 5.61 16.39
N TYR A 64 -6.09 5.53 15.08
CA TYR A 64 -4.73 5.61 14.51
C TYR A 64 -4.05 6.95 14.79
N ASN A 65 -4.78 8.06 14.67
CA ASN A 65 -4.28 9.41 14.94
C ASN A 65 -4.03 9.68 16.43
N GLY A 66 -4.71 8.96 17.33
CA GLY A 66 -4.52 9.03 18.77
C GLY A 66 -3.33 8.24 19.31
N ARG A 67 -2.68 7.40 18.48
CA ARG A 67 -1.55 6.56 18.90
C ARG A 67 -0.25 7.36 18.99
N ASN A 68 0.59 6.98 19.94
CA ASN A 68 1.97 7.48 20.04
C ASN A 68 2.86 6.96 18.90
N ALA A 69 2.64 5.71 18.48
CA ALA A 69 3.33 5.07 17.36
C ALA A 69 2.31 4.77 16.27
N GLN A 70 2.43 5.49 15.17
CA GLN A 70 1.54 5.42 14.02
C GLN A 70 2.21 4.57 12.92
N ASN A 71 2.29 3.26 13.17
CA ASN A 71 2.87 2.32 12.23
C ASN A 71 1.83 1.86 11.21
N LEU A 72 2.20 1.85 9.94
CA LEU A 72 1.30 1.54 8.84
C LEU A 72 1.95 0.59 7.84
N ILE A 73 1.15 -0.35 7.34
CA ILE A 73 1.42 -1.14 6.14
C ILE A 73 0.28 -0.88 5.16
N ALA A 74 0.62 -0.50 3.93
CA ALA A 74 -0.33 -0.30 2.85
C ALA A 74 -0.06 -1.32 1.75
N ASP A 75 -1.04 -2.14 1.44
CA ASP A 75 -0.94 -3.25 0.51
C ASP A 75 -1.97 -3.12 -0.61
N GLY A 76 -1.50 -2.76 -1.81
CA GLY A 76 -2.34 -2.56 -3.00
C GLY A 76 -2.76 -3.86 -3.68
N ARG A 77 -2.35 -5.02 -3.17
CA ARG A 77 -2.58 -6.33 -3.77
C ARG A 77 -3.15 -7.35 -2.78
N ILE A 78 -3.66 -6.92 -1.61
CA ILE A 78 -3.97 -7.83 -0.49
C ILE A 78 -4.91 -8.98 -0.89
N LEU A 79 -5.78 -8.76 -1.88
CA LEU A 79 -6.65 -9.80 -2.42
C LEU A 79 -5.87 -11.00 -2.96
N SER A 80 -4.70 -10.72 -3.56
CA SER A 80 -3.81 -11.70 -4.16
C SER A 80 -3.16 -12.65 -3.16
N SER A 81 -3.13 -12.28 -1.88
CA SER A 81 -2.65 -13.13 -0.78
C SER A 81 -3.65 -14.20 -0.37
N SER A 82 -4.94 -14.10 -0.71
CA SER A 82 -5.92 -15.15 -0.37
C SER A 82 -5.52 -16.49 -1.01
N PRO A 83 -5.71 -17.64 -0.32
CA PRO A 83 -5.33 -18.96 -0.84
C PRO A 83 -5.97 -19.30 -2.19
N SER A 84 -7.16 -18.76 -2.44
CA SER A 84 -7.85 -18.94 -3.72
C SER A 84 -7.10 -18.31 -4.90
N TYR A 85 -6.40 -17.20 -4.68
CA TYR A 85 -5.65 -16.50 -5.70
C TYR A 85 -4.22 -17.02 -5.84
N THR A 86 -3.52 -17.31 -4.74
CA THR A 86 -2.19 -17.94 -4.80
C THR A 86 -2.26 -19.31 -5.47
N SER A 87 -3.23 -20.15 -5.07
CA SER A 87 -3.43 -21.46 -5.71
C SER A 87 -3.80 -21.35 -7.19
N SER A 88 -4.65 -20.40 -7.58
CA SER A 88 -5.00 -20.19 -8.99
C SER A 88 -3.84 -19.63 -9.81
N GLY A 89 -2.92 -18.88 -9.19
CA GLY A 89 -1.71 -18.35 -9.81
C GLY A 89 -0.57 -19.38 -9.88
N GLY A 90 -0.73 -20.57 -9.29
CA GLY A 90 0.34 -21.56 -9.18
C GLY A 90 1.47 -21.11 -8.25
N ARG A 91 1.15 -20.25 -7.28
CA ARG A 91 2.07 -19.71 -6.28
C ARG A 91 1.92 -20.41 -4.94
N SER A 92 2.98 -20.39 -4.15
CA SER A 92 2.97 -20.81 -2.76
C SER A 92 2.02 -19.94 -1.94
N ALA A 93 1.53 -20.49 -0.84
CA ALA A 93 0.67 -19.76 0.06
C ALA A 93 1.46 -18.63 0.77
N GLU A 94 0.81 -17.50 1.01
CA GLU A 94 1.44 -16.30 1.57
C GLU A 94 1.19 -16.13 3.07
N ASP A 95 0.84 -17.20 3.77
CA ASP A 95 0.56 -17.22 5.21
C ASP A 95 1.73 -16.60 5.98
N LEU A 96 2.96 -17.02 5.70
CA LEU A 96 4.15 -16.48 6.37
C LEU A 96 4.38 -14.99 6.06
N TRP A 97 4.03 -14.53 4.86
CA TRP A 97 4.13 -13.12 4.48
C TRP A 97 3.12 -12.26 5.27
N ILE A 98 1.85 -12.69 5.29
CA ILE A 98 0.78 -12.02 6.04
C ILE A 98 1.03 -12.09 7.55
N GLN A 99 1.52 -13.23 8.05
CA GLN A 99 1.89 -13.37 9.46
C GLN A 99 3.06 -12.47 9.84
N ASN A 100 4.03 -12.27 8.95
CA ASN A 100 5.15 -11.37 9.21
C ASN A 100 4.67 -9.91 9.36
N TYR A 101 3.64 -9.46 8.63
CA TYR A 101 3.04 -8.13 8.88
C TYR A 101 2.59 -7.98 10.35
N ALA A 102 1.87 -8.97 10.88
CA ALA A 102 1.39 -8.96 12.25
C ALA A 102 2.55 -8.93 13.26
N GLN A 103 3.59 -9.74 13.03
CA GLN A 103 4.76 -9.84 13.90
C GLN A 103 5.60 -8.56 13.89
N GLN A 104 5.84 -7.97 12.72
CA GLN A 104 6.58 -6.71 12.60
C GLN A 104 5.83 -5.58 13.29
N LEU A 105 4.51 -5.47 13.09
CA LEU A 105 3.68 -4.48 13.79
C LEU A 105 3.70 -4.70 15.31
N ASP A 106 3.55 -5.93 15.79
CA ASP A 106 3.60 -6.26 17.22
C ASP A 106 4.92 -5.79 17.86
N GLY A 107 6.05 -6.05 17.17
CA GLY A 107 7.38 -5.64 17.61
C GLY A 107 7.57 -4.12 17.76
N VAL A 108 6.73 -3.31 17.11
CA VAL A 108 6.75 -1.84 17.19
C VAL A 108 5.53 -1.25 17.93
N GLY A 109 4.81 -2.09 18.69
CA GLY A 109 3.68 -1.68 19.53
C GLY A 109 2.33 -1.64 18.81
N GLY A 110 2.22 -2.33 17.68
CA GLY A 110 1.03 -2.44 16.84
C GLY A 110 0.92 -1.35 15.76
N GLY A 111 -0.20 -1.34 15.04
CA GLY A 111 -0.42 -0.40 13.94
C GLY A 111 -1.59 -0.75 13.04
N LEU A 112 -1.65 -0.05 11.91
CA LEU A 112 -2.72 -0.17 10.93
C LEU A 112 -2.23 -0.94 9.70
N VAL A 113 -3.02 -1.89 9.21
CA VAL A 113 -2.85 -2.45 7.87
C VAL A 113 -4.03 -2.00 7.02
N LEU A 114 -3.72 -1.39 5.88
CA LEU A 114 -4.70 -1.03 4.87
C LEU A 114 -4.42 -1.88 3.64
N GLY A 115 -5.37 -2.74 3.27
CA GLY A 115 -5.27 -3.61 2.12
C GLY A 115 -6.40 -3.39 1.13
N THR A 116 -6.09 -3.37 -0.15
CA THR A 116 -7.09 -3.33 -1.22
C THR A 116 -6.56 -4.07 -2.45
N ASP A 117 -7.19 -3.86 -3.59
CA ASP A 117 -6.75 -4.38 -4.88
C ASP A 117 -6.78 -3.24 -5.91
N HIS A 118 -7.09 -3.50 -7.18
CA HIS A 118 -7.16 -2.45 -8.20
C HIS A 118 -8.23 -1.39 -7.92
N SER A 119 -8.26 -0.34 -8.74
CA SER A 119 -9.08 0.88 -8.56
C SER A 119 -10.57 0.71 -8.24
N ASP A 120 -11.18 -0.44 -8.54
CA ASP A 120 -12.59 -0.68 -8.24
C ASP A 120 -12.85 -0.97 -6.76
N TYR A 121 -11.80 -1.28 -6.00
CA TYR A 121 -11.87 -1.71 -4.61
C TYR A 121 -11.36 -0.68 -3.60
N ASN A 122 -10.77 0.43 -4.06
CA ASN A 122 -10.02 1.31 -3.16
C ASN A 122 -10.84 2.49 -2.61
N ARG A 123 -12.14 2.58 -2.90
CA ARG A 123 -12.94 3.77 -2.60
C ARG A 123 -13.13 3.96 -1.10
N GLY A 124 -13.58 2.92 -0.39
CA GLY A 124 -13.82 2.98 1.05
C GLY A 124 -12.52 3.17 1.82
N ILE A 125 -11.49 2.38 1.49
CA ILE A 125 -10.19 2.49 2.18
C ILE A 125 -9.51 3.85 1.98
N ASN A 126 -9.71 4.48 0.82
CA ASN A 126 -9.19 5.83 0.57
C ASN A 126 -9.87 6.92 1.42
N VAL A 127 -11.05 6.65 1.99
CA VAL A 127 -11.62 7.52 3.03
C VAL A 127 -10.74 7.50 4.28
N ILE A 128 -10.30 6.32 4.72
CA ILE A 128 -9.38 6.19 5.87
C ILE A 128 -8.06 6.90 5.57
N ASN A 129 -7.46 6.66 4.40
CA ASN A 129 -6.22 7.33 3.97
C ASN A 129 -6.30 8.86 4.10
N SER A 130 -7.41 9.44 3.61
CA SER A 130 -7.66 10.88 3.72
C SER A 130 -7.75 11.36 5.17
N LEU A 131 -8.46 10.61 6.03
CA LEU A 131 -8.65 10.94 7.45
C LEU A 131 -7.36 10.85 8.27
N ILE A 132 -6.42 9.96 7.89
CA ILE A 132 -5.10 9.84 8.54
C ILE A 132 -4.01 10.68 7.85
N GLY A 133 -4.35 11.40 6.78
CA GLY A 133 -3.45 12.33 6.09
C GLY A 133 -2.38 11.68 5.23
N ILE A 134 -2.70 10.56 4.58
CA ILE A 134 -1.83 9.91 3.59
C ILE A 134 -2.47 9.87 2.21
N ALA A 135 -1.65 9.68 1.17
CA ALA A 135 -2.14 9.48 -0.18
C ALA A 135 -3.01 8.21 -0.29
N GLY A 136 -3.93 8.22 -1.25
CA GLY A 136 -4.77 7.05 -1.52
C GLY A 136 -4.06 5.99 -2.36
N PHE A 137 -4.53 4.75 -2.25
CA PHE A 137 -4.28 3.72 -3.27
C PHE A 137 -4.83 4.18 -4.61
N ASN A 138 -4.18 3.79 -5.70
CA ASN A 138 -4.60 4.21 -7.03
C ASN A 138 -4.26 3.17 -8.11
N GLY A 139 -4.72 3.47 -9.33
CA GLY A 139 -4.28 2.78 -10.54
C GLY A 139 -4.73 1.32 -10.64
N ASN A 140 -4.11 0.66 -11.61
CA ASN A 140 -4.29 -0.75 -11.90
C ASN A 140 -2.98 -1.26 -12.54
N TYR A 141 -2.34 -2.23 -11.91
CA TYR A 141 -1.25 -3.00 -12.47
C TYR A 141 -1.79 -4.26 -13.13
N TYR A 142 -1.64 -4.34 -14.46
CA TYR A 142 -2.15 -5.45 -15.28
C TYR A 142 -1.05 -5.89 -16.25
N SER A 143 0.04 -6.44 -15.74
CA SER A 143 1.18 -6.85 -16.56
C SER A 143 1.80 -8.14 -16.05
N SER A 144 2.11 -9.04 -17.00
CA SER A 144 2.82 -10.29 -16.71
C SER A 144 4.33 -10.03 -16.61
N PRO A 145 5.06 -10.68 -15.69
CA PRO A 145 4.56 -11.63 -14.68
C PRO A 145 3.73 -10.92 -13.60
N TYR A 146 2.60 -11.52 -13.20
CA TYR A 146 1.75 -10.99 -12.15
C TYR A 146 2.38 -11.27 -10.79
N GLN A 147 3.40 -10.47 -10.45
CA GLN A 147 4.18 -10.61 -9.23
C GLN A 147 4.84 -9.27 -8.88
N ALA A 148 5.01 -9.03 -7.57
CA ALA A 148 5.80 -7.93 -7.05
C ALA A 148 7.10 -8.45 -6.43
N VAL A 149 8.22 -7.83 -6.78
CA VAL A 149 9.53 -8.12 -6.18
C VAL A 149 9.52 -7.62 -4.75
N VAL A 150 9.93 -8.45 -3.79
CA VAL A 150 10.12 -8.06 -2.40
C VAL A 150 11.55 -7.58 -2.21
N ASP A 151 11.68 -6.43 -1.57
CA ASP A 151 12.98 -5.87 -1.23
C ASP A 151 13.68 -6.73 -0.17
N PRO A 152 14.88 -7.30 -0.43
CA PRO A 152 15.57 -8.17 0.51
C PRO A 152 16.03 -7.48 1.79
N GLU A 153 16.14 -6.15 1.79
CA GLU A 153 16.52 -5.36 2.97
C GLU A 153 15.30 -4.84 3.76
N SER A 154 14.10 -5.22 3.34
CA SER A 154 12.86 -4.92 4.05
C SER A 154 12.73 -5.79 5.31
N PRO A 155 12.18 -5.26 6.43
CA PRO A 155 11.83 -6.07 7.60
C PRO A 155 10.75 -7.12 7.29
N PHE A 156 10.05 -6.97 6.16
CA PHE A 156 9.02 -7.91 5.73
C PHE A 156 9.58 -9.08 4.91
N TYR A 157 10.84 -9.02 4.47
CA TYR A 157 11.43 -10.07 3.67
C TYR A 157 11.47 -11.40 4.42
N ILE A 158 11.01 -12.47 3.75
CA ILE A 158 11.14 -13.85 4.21
C ILE A 158 11.76 -14.67 3.09
N ASP A 159 12.71 -15.54 3.43
CA ASP A 159 13.51 -16.31 2.48
C ASP A 159 12.75 -17.47 1.83
N SER A 160 11.57 -17.80 2.36
CA SER A 160 10.69 -18.85 1.87
C SER A 160 9.65 -18.39 0.84
N LEU A 161 9.72 -17.15 0.37
CA LEU A 161 8.87 -16.66 -0.73
C LEU A 161 9.17 -17.42 -2.03
N ASP A 162 8.26 -17.30 -2.99
CA ASP A 162 8.49 -17.83 -4.33
C ASP A 162 9.55 -16.99 -5.05
N SER A 163 10.39 -17.66 -5.84
CA SER A 163 11.29 -16.95 -6.76
C SER A 163 10.49 -16.20 -7.82
N CYS A 164 10.98 -15.02 -8.20
CA CYS A 164 10.40 -14.24 -9.28
C CYS A 164 10.56 -14.96 -10.64
N ASP A 165 9.50 -15.00 -11.44
CA ASP A 165 9.46 -15.72 -12.74
C ASP A 165 10.54 -15.25 -13.72
N LEU A 166 10.83 -13.94 -13.73
CA LEU A 166 11.82 -13.34 -14.62
C LEU A 166 13.19 -13.12 -13.97
N SER A 167 13.31 -13.39 -12.66
CA SER A 167 14.49 -13.08 -11.85
C SER A 167 14.67 -14.12 -10.76
N ALA A 168 15.25 -15.28 -11.08
CA ALA A 168 15.41 -16.38 -10.11
C ALA A 168 16.26 -16.05 -8.86
N GLY A 169 16.97 -14.91 -8.85
CA GLY A 169 17.70 -14.41 -7.69
C GLY A 169 16.88 -13.47 -6.78
N GLU A 170 15.67 -13.10 -7.19
CA GLU A 170 14.76 -12.23 -6.45
C GLU A 170 13.60 -13.06 -5.92
N GLN A 171 13.05 -12.63 -4.78
CA GLN A 171 11.83 -13.22 -4.22
C GLN A 171 10.63 -12.33 -4.53
N CYS A 172 9.51 -12.97 -4.82
CA CYS A 172 8.30 -12.30 -5.24
C CYS A 172 7.10 -12.74 -4.41
N ILE A 173 6.14 -11.84 -4.35
CA ILE A 173 4.79 -12.09 -3.86
C ILE A 173 3.81 -12.04 -5.04
N ASN A 174 2.73 -12.80 -4.93
CA ASN A 174 1.73 -12.99 -5.97
C ASN A 174 0.94 -11.71 -6.24
N ASP A 175 0.79 -11.33 -7.51
CA ASP A 175 -0.33 -10.49 -7.93
C ASP A 175 -1.35 -11.39 -8.61
N ASN A 176 -2.64 -11.16 -8.33
CA ASN A 176 -3.69 -11.73 -9.16
C ASN A 176 -3.73 -11.01 -10.53
N SER A 177 -4.80 -11.21 -11.30
CA SER A 177 -4.92 -10.58 -12.62
C SER A 177 -4.79 -9.05 -12.61
N SER A 178 -5.13 -8.34 -11.53
CA SER A 178 -5.11 -6.87 -11.48
C SER A 178 -4.94 -6.34 -10.06
N THR A 179 -3.88 -5.59 -9.78
CA THR A 179 -3.62 -5.02 -8.44
C THR A 179 -3.56 -3.50 -8.47
N GLY A 180 -3.58 -2.84 -7.32
CA GLY A 180 -3.43 -1.40 -7.15
C GLY A 180 -2.00 -0.99 -6.78
N PHE A 181 -1.74 0.31 -6.82
CA PHE A 181 -0.53 0.90 -6.27
C PHE A 181 -0.79 1.45 -4.87
N ALA A 182 0.05 1.06 -3.90
CA ALA A 182 -0.01 1.60 -2.54
C ALA A 182 0.55 3.04 -2.46
N PRO A 183 0.15 3.84 -1.45
CA PRO A 183 0.79 5.13 -1.21
C PRO A 183 2.26 4.95 -0.80
N SER A 184 3.15 5.83 -1.26
CA SER A 184 4.58 5.78 -0.92
C SER A 184 5.19 7.19 -0.82
N GLY A 185 6.39 7.28 -0.26
CA GLY A 185 7.11 8.53 -0.05
C GLY A 185 6.61 9.34 1.14
N LEU A 186 6.93 10.64 1.14
CA LEU A 186 6.50 11.59 2.19
C LEU A 186 5.00 11.89 2.07
N GLN A 187 4.28 11.69 3.17
CA GLN A 187 2.84 11.91 3.27
C GLN A 187 2.50 13.27 3.90
N ALA A 188 1.24 13.70 3.76
CA ALA A 188 0.77 14.98 4.29
C ALA A 188 0.79 15.04 5.82
N ASN A 189 0.65 13.90 6.50
CA ASN A 189 0.78 13.78 7.95
C ASN A 189 2.24 13.71 8.45
N GLY A 190 3.22 13.82 7.54
CA GLY A 190 4.66 13.78 7.87
C GLY A 190 5.26 12.37 7.97
N GLN A 191 4.46 11.32 7.82
CA GLN A 191 4.97 9.96 7.71
C GLN A 191 5.68 9.74 6.39
N PHE A 192 6.61 8.79 6.38
CA PHE A 192 7.29 8.35 5.17
C PHE A 192 7.02 6.86 4.96
N LEU A 193 6.40 6.50 3.83
CA LEU A 193 6.14 5.10 3.46
C LEU A 193 7.17 4.65 2.43
N THR A 194 8.03 3.72 2.81
CA THR A 194 9.00 3.12 1.90
C THR A 194 8.36 1.97 1.14
N PRO A 195 8.69 1.77 -0.14
CA PRO A 195 8.43 0.50 -0.81
C PRO A 195 9.01 -0.67 -0.02
N VAL A 196 8.23 -1.76 0.09
CA VAL A 196 8.71 -3.05 0.61
C VAL A 196 8.49 -4.18 -0.38
N ALA A 197 7.54 -3.99 -1.31
CA ALA A 197 7.43 -4.75 -2.54
C ALA A 197 6.97 -3.86 -3.69
N TYR A 198 7.45 -4.13 -4.90
CA TYR A 198 7.23 -3.29 -6.07
C TYR A 198 7.22 -4.07 -7.39
N HIS A 199 6.56 -3.53 -8.40
CA HIS A 199 6.60 -4.04 -9.76
C HIS A 199 7.77 -3.41 -10.53
N GLY A 200 8.51 -4.23 -11.28
CA GLY A 200 9.66 -3.75 -12.05
C GLY A 200 10.95 -3.78 -11.26
N SER A 201 11.74 -2.70 -11.30
CA SER A 201 13.06 -2.61 -10.64
C SER A 201 13.06 -1.68 -9.43
N VAL A 202 14.13 -1.72 -8.64
CA VAL A 202 14.39 -0.82 -7.49
C VAL A 202 14.19 0.66 -7.87
N ASP A 203 14.72 1.09 -9.03
CA ASP A 203 14.59 2.48 -9.50
C ASP A 203 13.14 2.91 -9.79
N GLN A 204 12.25 1.95 -9.99
CA GLN A 204 10.83 2.17 -10.28
C GLN A 204 9.95 2.02 -9.03
N ALA A 205 10.52 1.58 -7.90
CA ALA A 205 9.76 1.12 -6.74
C ALA A 205 8.74 2.14 -6.23
N TYR A 206 9.09 3.43 -6.15
CA TYR A 206 8.15 4.48 -5.73
C TYR A 206 6.99 4.70 -6.70
N ASN A 207 7.19 4.45 -8.00
CA ASN A 207 6.17 4.64 -9.03
C ASN A 207 5.30 3.40 -9.27
N ALA A 208 5.76 2.24 -8.83
CA ALA A 208 5.15 0.94 -9.07
C ALA A 208 5.11 0.13 -7.77
N VAL A 209 4.70 0.78 -6.66
CA VAL A 209 4.70 0.15 -5.34
C VAL A 209 3.51 -0.80 -5.22
N ALA A 210 3.77 -2.05 -4.85
CA ALA A 210 2.73 -3.02 -4.53
C ALA A 210 2.40 -2.95 -3.03
N VAL A 211 3.44 -2.85 -2.20
CA VAL A 211 3.34 -2.76 -0.74
C VAL A 211 4.31 -1.71 -0.24
N SER A 212 3.87 -0.89 0.71
CA SER A 212 4.69 0.10 1.39
C SER A 212 4.45 0.09 2.91
N SER A 213 5.39 0.63 3.67
CA SER A 213 5.27 0.70 5.12
C SER A 213 6.07 1.84 5.75
N THR A 214 5.62 2.29 6.92
CA THR A 214 6.38 3.21 7.78
C THR A 214 7.49 2.52 8.59
N LEU A 215 7.50 1.18 8.66
CA LEU A 215 8.58 0.44 9.31
C LEU A 215 9.90 0.55 8.52
N GLY A 216 9.81 0.98 7.26
CA GLY A 216 10.97 1.30 6.45
C GLY A 216 11.55 0.08 5.74
N SER A 217 12.27 0.33 4.66
CA SER A 217 13.35 -0.52 4.19
C SER A 217 14.59 0.35 4.06
N VAL A 218 15.75 -0.18 4.42
CA VAL A 218 17.01 0.56 4.32
C VAL A 218 17.45 0.81 2.88
N THR A 219 16.91 0.07 1.90
CA THR A 219 17.11 0.32 0.46
C THR A 219 16.56 1.69 0.05
N PHE A 220 15.39 2.05 0.59
CA PHE A 220 14.65 3.24 0.22
C PHE A 220 14.76 4.24 1.37
N GLY A 221 15.81 5.07 1.35
CA GLY A 221 15.99 6.14 2.32
C GLY A 221 14.79 7.11 2.38
N THR A 222 14.85 8.07 3.30
CA THR A 222 13.78 9.08 3.51
C THR A 222 13.69 10.15 2.40
N GLU A 223 14.46 10.00 1.33
CA GLU A 223 14.43 10.90 0.18
C GLU A 223 13.77 10.18 -1.00
N VAL A 224 12.66 10.72 -1.48
CA VAL A 224 12.10 10.30 -2.77
C VAL A 224 13.02 10.87 -3.86
N PRO A 225 13.54 10.05 -4.80
CA PRO A 225 14.32 10.58 -5.91
C PRO A 225 13.51 11.66 -6.63
N GLU A 226 14.03 12.89 -6.71
CA GLU A 226 13.35 13.93 -7.47
C GLU A 226 13.13 13.43 -8.91
N PRO A 227 11.90 13.47 -9.46
CA PRO A 227 11.68 13.14 -10.86
C PRO A 227 12.56 14.08 -11.68
N GLY A 228 13.59 13.53 -12.34
CA GLY A 228 14.73 14.26 -12.90
C GLY A 228 14.41 15.68 -13.39
N GLY A 229 14.56 16.67 -12.50
CA GLY A 229 14.15 18.06 -12.71
C GLY A 229 14.88 18.79 -13.84
N LEU A 230 15.90 18.16 -14.43
CA LEU A 230 16.60 18.68 -15.61
C LEU A 230 15.74 18.68 -16.88
N ALA A 231 14.67 17.88 -16.97
CA ALA A 231 13.75 17.92 -18.11
C ALA A 231 12.82 19.15 -18.11
N LEU A 232 12.42 19.64 -16.93
CA LEU A 232 11.47 20.76 -16.80
C LEU A 232 12.13 22.14 -16.91
N LEU A 233 13.39 22.29 -16.49
CA LEU A 233 14.15 23.54 -16.69
C LEU A 233 14.57 23.76 -18.15
N GLY A 234 14.70 22.70 -18.95
CA GLY A 234 15.02 22.79 -20.39
C GLY A 234 13.88 23.35 -21.25
N LEU A 235 12.61 23.10 -20.87
CA LEU A 235 11.44 23.59 -21.61
C LEU A 235 11.05 25.03 -21.22
N GLY A 236 11.33 25.47 -19.98
CA GLY A 236 11.05 26.83 -19.52
C GLY A 236 11.92 27.92 -20.15
N LEU A 237 13.15 27.59 -20.57
CA LEU A 237 14.09 28.56 -21.13
C LEU A 237 14.01 28.72 -22.66
N ALA A 238 13.36 27.78 -23.37
CA ALA A 238 13.13 27.92 -24.82
C ALA A 238 11.99 28.90 -25.16
N GLY A 239 11.10 29.22 -24.22
CA GLY A 239 9.92 30.06 -24.44
C GLY A 239 10.14 31.59 -24.35
N ILE A 240 11.28 32.06 -23.85
CA ILE A 240 11.54 33.49 -23.57
C ILE A 240 12.41 34.16 -24.66
N GLY A 241 12.81 33.41 -25.70
CA GLY A 241 13.75 33.90 -26.73
C GLY A 241 13.19 34.71 -27.90
N PHE A 242 11.86 34.77 -28.13
CA PHE A 242 11.29 35.41 -29.32
C PHE A 242 10.29 36.52 -29.00
N ARG A 243 10.75 37.60 -28.37
CA ARG A 243 10.05 38.89 -28.44
C ARG A 243 11.03 40.05 -28.35
N SER A 244 11.69 40.37 -29.46
CA SER A 244 12.25 41.70 -29.62
C SER A 244 12.22 42.20 -31.07
N ARG A 245 11.75 43.45 -31.19
CA ARG A 245 11.97 44.45 -32.25
C ARG A 245 11.10 44.38 -33.51
N LYS A 246 10.02 45.16 -33.48
CA LYS A 246 9.73 46.12 -34.56
C LYS A 246 9.27 47.45 -33.96
N ALA A 247 10.22 48.38 -33.82
CA ALA A 247 9.95 49.79 -33.62
C ALA A 247 10.57 50.56 -34.80
N GLN A 248 9.69 51.27 -35.51
CA GLN A 248 9.87 52.57 -36.17
C GLN A 248 11.07 52.79 -37.11
N LYS A 249 10.75 53.05 -38.38
CA LYS A 249 11.46 54.06 -39.18
C LYS A 249 10.44 55.09 -39.67
N LYS A 250 10.66 56.35 -39.29
CA LYS A 250 10.09 57.55 -39.88
C LYS A 250 10.82 57.86 -41.19
N ALA A 251 10.07 58.32 -42.20
CA ALA A 251 10.34 59.52 -42.99
C ALA A 251 8.98 59.99 -43.52
#